data_AF-A0A6J4ZRG5-F1
#
_entry.id   AF-A0A6J4ZRG5-F1
#
_cell.length_a   1.000
_cell.length_b   1.000
_cell.length_c   1.000
_cell.angle_alpha   90.00
_cell.angle_beta   90.00
_cell.angle_gamma   90.00
#
_symmetry.space_group_name_H-M   'P 1'
#
loop_
_entity.id
_entity.type
_entity.pdbx_description
1 polymer ?
#
loop_
_entity_poly.entity_id
_entity_poly.type
_entity_poly.pdbx_seq_one_letter_code
_entity_poly.pdbx_strand_id
1 'polypeptide(L)'
;MVVGVNHQGSRPRGLLAGETKLYSQDGKYVYLTADGGIVVEVKGQDVVVNNANNVTWNLSGKLTIVAPGGIDLQTPMVKSTGDMQDNYESNSRTMKGMRDVFNVHQHPVKNVQSGGSTVTSDKPEVPQ
;
A
#
# COMPACT_ATOMS: atom_id res chain seq x y z
N MET A 1 36.91 -14.99 -3.34
CA MET A 1 35.80 -15.28 -2.40
C MET A 1 36.20 -14.77 -1.04
N VAL A 2 35.58 -13.68 -0.58
CA VAL A 2 35.82 -13.11 0.75
C VAL A 2 34.56 -13.37 1.56
N VAL A 3 34.62 -14.28 2.52
CA VAL A 3 33.60 -14.42 3.56
C VAL A 3 33.95 -13.40 4.65
N GLY A 4 33.59 -12.12 4.39
CA GLY A 4 33.66 -10.99 5.33
C GLY A 4 34.99 -10.70 6.04
N VAL A 5 35.60 -9.54 5.80
CA VAL A 5 36.54 -8.96 6.78
C VAL A 5 35.75 -8.62 8.05
N ASN A 6 35.85 -9.48 9.05
CA ASN A 6 35.01 -9.41 10.24
C ASN A 6 35.48 -8.31 11.19
N HIS A 7 34.85 -7.13 11.14
CA HIS A 7 35.09 -6.08 12.11
C HIS A 7 34.53 -6.50 13.49
N GLN A 8 35.42 -6.85 14.41
CA GLN A 8 35.07 -7.41 15.72
C GLN A 8 34.16 -6.50 16.56
N GLY A 9 34.31 -5.18 16.42
CA GLY A 9 33.57 -4.19 17.21
C GLY A 9 32.08 -4.11 16.85
N SER A 10 31.73 -4.33 15.58
CA SER A 10 30.34 -4.25 15.10
C SER A 10 29.65 -5.62 15.05
N ARG A 11 30.35 -6.68 15.48
CA ARG A 11 29.80 -8.03 15.50
C ARG A 11 28.58 -8.11 16.44
N PRO A 12 27.42 -8.61 15.98
CA PRO A 12 26.28 -8.87 16.85
C PRO A 12 26.69 -9.77 18.01
N ARG A 13 26.28 -9.40 19.22
CA ARG A 13 26.49 -10.16 20.47
C ARG A 13 25.14 -10.50 21.08
N GLY A 14 25.11 -11.53 21.93
CA GLY A 14 23.89 -11.91 22.68
C GLY A 14 22.77 -12.49 21.82
N LEU A 15 23.11 -13.12 20.69
CA LEU A 15 22.13 -13.89 19.92
C LEU A 15 21.72 -15.15 20.70
N LEU A 16 20.43 -15.43 20.73
CA LEU A 16 19.90 -16.68 21.27
C LEU A 16 20.20 -17.84 20.33
N ALA A 17 20.04 -19.06 20.83
CA ALA A 17 20.18 -20.26 20.00
C ALA A 17 19.18 -20.22 18.83
N GLY A 18 19.69 -20.47 17.62
CA GLY A 18 18.89 -20.46 16.38
C GLY A 18 18.82 -19.10 15.67
N GLU A 19 19.29 -18.02 16.30
CA GLU A 19 19.26 -16.70 15.69
C GLU A 19 20.42 -16.46 14.72
N THR A 20 20.16 -15.70 13.67
CA THR A 20 21.19 -15.31 12.68
C THR A 20 20.99 -13.87 12.25
N LYS A 21 22.09 -13.10 12.19
CA LYS A 21 22.10 -11.72 11.68
C LYS A 21 23.14 -11.55 10.58
N LEU A 22 22.70 -11.07 9.42
CA LEU A 22 23.57 -10.44 8.42
C LEU A 22 23.63 -8.95 8.75
N TYR A 23 24.82 -8.36 8.90
CA TYR A 23 24.98 -7.01 9.42
C TYR A 23 26.09 -6.22 8.71
N SER A 24 26.04 -4.90 8.86
CA SER A 24 27.10 -3.95 8.45
C SER A 24 27.64 -3.15 9.64
N GLN A 25 28.79 -2.49 9.46
CA GLN A 25 29.45 -1.71 10.53
C GLN A 25 28.60 -0.51 10.99
N ASP A 26 27.80 0.08 10.10
CA ASP A 26 26.90 1.20 10.39
C ASP A 26 25.55 0.76 11.00
N GLY A 27 25.42 -0.52 11.35
CA GLY A 27 24.33 -1.03 12.17
C GLY A 27 23.05 -1.42 11.42
N LYS A 28 23.09 -1.52 10.09
CA LYS A 28 22.02 -2.15 9.31
C LYS A 28 22.10 -3.67 9.45
N TYR A 29 20.97 -4.34 9.34
CA TYR A 29 20.95 -5.81 9.40
C TYR A 29 19.71 -6.44 8.77
N VAL A 30 19.85 -7.72 8.45
CA VAL A 30 18.74 -8.68 8.28
C VAL A 30 18.87 -9.70 9.41
N TYR A 31 17.82 -9.86 10.20
CA TYR A 31 17.81 -10.66 11.43
C TYR A 31 16.72 -11.71 11.39
N LEU A 32 17.13 -12.98 11.43
CA LEU A 32 16.26 -14.13 11.63
C LEU A 32 16.12 -14.35 13.14
N THR A 33 14.93 -14.12 13.67
CA THR A 33 14.65 -14.14 15.11
C THR A 33 14.28 -15.55 15.60
N ALA A 34 14.50 -15.83 16.89
CA ALA A 34 14.13 -17.11 17.50
C ALA A 34 12.61 -17.34 17.46
N ASP A 35 11.83 -16.26 17.52
CA ASP A 35 10.35 -16.30 17.54
C ASP A 35 9.72 -16.44 16.14
N GLY A 36 10.52 -16.73 15.10
CA GLY A 36 10.05 -17.12 13.77
C GLY A 36 9.84 -15.97 12.77
N GLY A 37 10.35 -14.77 13.07
CA GLY A 37 10.24 -13.59 12.22
C GLY A 37 11.55 -13.18 11.54
N ILE A 38 11.44 -12.26 10.59
CA ILE A 38 12.59 -11.57 9.98
C ILE A 38 12.45 -10.07 10.19
N VAL A 39 13.52 -9.42 10.66
CA VAL A 39 13.61 -7.96 10.77
C VAL A 39 14.67 -7.44 9.81
N VAL A 40 14.31 -6.44 9.01
CA VAL A 40 15.24 -5.70 8.15
C VAL A 40 15.34 -4.27 8.67
N GLU A 41 16.53 -3.90 9.16
CA GLU A 41 16.82 -2.56 9.68
C GLU A 41 17.81 -1.85 8.74
N VAL A 42 17.45 -0.64 8.32
CA VAL A 42 18.18 0.14 7.31
C VAL A 42 18.70 1.48 7.83
N LYS A 43 18.48 1.82 9.11
CA LYS A 43 19.01 3.02 9.76
C LYS A 43 18.68 4.31 9.03
N GLY A 44 17.44 4.43 8.56
CA GLY A 44 16.96 5.61 7.83
C GLY A 44 17.50 5.74 6.40
N GLN A 45 18.10 4.68 5.86
CA GLN A 45 18.53 4.59 4.46
C GLN A 45 17.45 3.88 3.62
N ASP A 46 17.55 3.99 2.30
CA ASP A 46 16.59 3.39 1.38
C ASP A 46 16.72 1.87 1.25
N VAL A 47 15.59 1.22 0.99
CA VAL A 47 15.52 -0.16 0.48
C VAL A 47 15.12 -0.09 -1.00
N VAL A 48 15.99 -0.56 -1.89
CA VAL A 48 15.73 -0.56 -3.34
C VAL A 48 15.81 -1.98 -3.89
N VAL A 49 14.78 -2.41 -4.62
CA VAL A 49 14.74 -3.69 -5.34
C VAL A 49 14.79 -3.41 -6.84
N ASN A 50 15.95 -3.64 -7.45
CA ASN A 50 16.19 -3.36 -8.87
C ASN A 50 16.19 -4.63 -9.72
N ASN A 51 15.80 -4.51 -10.99
CA ASN A 51 15.90 -5.56 -12.00
C ASN A 51 15.22 -6.89 -11.60
N ALA A 52 14.18 -6.82 -10.77
CA ALA A 52 13.34 -7.98 -10.47
C ALA A 52 12.36 -8.21 -11.61
N ASN A 53 12.24 -9.46 -12.08
CA ASN A 53 11.18 -9.82 -13.03
C ASN A 53 9.79 -9.70 -12.39
N ASN A 54 9.68 -10.18 -11.13
CA ASN A 54 8.47 -10.09 -10.33
C ASN A 54 8.85 -9.90 -8.85
N VAL A 55 8.02 -9.17 -8.12
CA VAL A 55 8.03 -9.14 -6.65
C VAL A 55 6.64 -9.55 -6.18
N THR A 56 6.53 -10.62 -5.39
CA THR A 56 5.25 -11.18 -4.97
C THR A 56 5.26 -11.46 -3.47
N TRP A 57 4.23 -10.98 -2.78
CA TRP A 57 4.01 -11.22 -1.36
C TRP A 57 2.80 -12.12 -1.18
N ASN A 58 3.01 -13.36 -0.74
CA ASN A 58 1.95 -14.30 -0.39
C ASN A 58 1.80 -14.32 1.12
N LEU A 59 0.73 -13.71 1.64
CA LEU A 59 0.45 -13.63 3.08
C LEU A 59 -0.84 -14.38 3.41
N SER A 60 -0.88 -15.07 4.55
CA SER A 60 -2.12 -15.61 5.14
C SER A 60 -2.88 -14.57 5.97
N GLY A 61 -2.21 -13.48 6.36
CA GLY A 61 -2.75 -12.41 7.21
C GLY A 61 -2.91 -11.09 6.45
N LYS A 62 -2.25 -10.03 6.93
CA LYS A 62 -2.39 -8.65 6.44
C LYS A 62 -1.04 -8.06 6.06
N LEU A 63 -1.01 -7.27 4.98
CA LEU A 63 0.08 -6.35 4.66
C LEU A 63 -0.28 -4.95 5.21
N THR A 64 0.64 -4.36 5.98
CA THR A 64 0.51 -2.99 6.49
C THR A 64 1.69 -2.16 6.00
N ILE A 65 1.41 -0.99 5.43
CA ILE A 65 2.43 -0.02 4.99
C ILE A 65 2.20 1.27 5.77
N VAL A 66 3.21 1.70 6.55
CA VAL A 66 3.19 2.97 7.28
C VAL A 66 4.17 3.91 6.59
N ALA A 67 3.64 4.81 5.76
CA ALA A 67 4.43 5.73 4.95
C ALA A 67 3.88 7.17 5.11
N PRO A 68 4.36 7.94 6.10
CA PRO A 68 3.87 9.31 6.35
C PRO A 68 4.03 10.25 5.14
N GLY A 69 5.01 9.98 4.28
CA GLY A 69 5.23 10.73 3.03
C GLY A 69 4.36 10.25 1.84
N GLY A 70 3.53 9.22 2.04
CA GLY A 70 2.69 8.65 0.99
C GLY A 70 3.31 7.44 0.27
N ILE A 71 2.57 6.93 -0.73
CA ILE A 71 2.98 5.82 -1.59
C ILE A 71 2.77 6.25 -3.05
N ASP A 72 3.83 6.23 -3.84
CA ASP A 72 3.78 6.49 -5.29
C ASP A 72 3.76 5.17 -6.07
N LEU A 73 2.70 4.97 -6.88
CA LEU A 73 2.52 3.78 -7.72
C LEU A 73 2.69 4.16 -9.20
N GLN A 74 3.94 4.10 -9.69
CA GLN A 74 4.25 4.33 -11.11
C GLN A 74 3.97 3.06 -11.93
N THR A 75 2.70 2.83 -12.24
CA THR A 75 2.22 1.67 -13.01
C THR A 75 1.06 2.07 -13.92
N PRO A 76 0.90 1.44 -15.10
CA PRO A 76 -0.29 1.62 -15.92
C PRO A 76 -1.59 1.19 -15.23
N MET A 77 -1.52 0.26 -14.26
CA MET A 77 -2.70 -0.28 -13.58
C MET A 77 -2.43 -0.68 -12.14
N VAL A 78 -3.31 -0.24 -11.25
CA VAL A 78 -3.48 -0.76 -9.89
C VAL A 78 -4.81 -1.50 -9.85
N LYS A 79 -4.77 -2.80 -9.54
CA LYS A 79 -5.96 -3.67 -9.51
C LYS A 79 -6.16 -4.24 -8.13
N SER A 80 -7.43 -4.27 -7.70
CA SER A 80 -7.89 -4.95 -6.50
C SER A 80 -8.98 -5.94 -6.88
N THR A 81 -8.91 -7.17 -6.39
CA THR A 81 -9.99 -8.16 -6.55
C THR A 81 -11.14 -7.91 -5.58
N GLY A 82 -10.85 -7.23 -4.45
CA GLY A 82 -11.83 -6.75 -3.50
C GLY A 82 -12.05 -5.23 -3.61
N ASP A 83 -12.76 -4.68 -2.65
CA ASP A 83 -13.03 -3.26 -2.59
C ASP A 83 -11.79 -2.43 -2.22
N MET A 84 -11.74 -1.19 -2.72
CA MET A 84 -10.78 -0.17 -2.30
C MET A 84 -11.53 0.92 -1.53
N GLN A 85 -11.00 1.33 -0.38
CA GLN A 85 -11.55 2.39 0.44
C GLN A 85 -10.46 3.44 0.65
N ASP A 86 -10.73 4.65 0.20
CA ASP A 86 -9.90 5.82 0.47
C ASP A 86 -10.31 6.45 1.80
N ASN A 87 -9.37 7.11 2.48
CA ASN A 87 -9.61 7.82 3.75
C ASN A 87 -10.34 6.95 4.80
N TYR A 88 -9.87 5.72 4.97
CA TYR A 88 -10.35 4.75 5.96
C TYR A 88 -10.43 5.40 7.36
N GLU A 89 -11.41 4.97 8.16
CA GLU A 89 -11.89 5.57 9.43
C GLU A 89 -12.83 6.77 9.29
N SER A 90 -12.67 7.65 8.29
CA SER A 90 -13.57 8.80 8.10
C SER A 90 -14.51 8.67 6.91
N ASN A 91 -14.11 7.96 5.86
CA ASN A 91 -15.00 7.50 4.81
C ASN A 91 -15.39 6.05 5.10
N SER A 92 -16.69 5.70 5.04
CA SER A 92 -17.20 4.33 5.22
C SER A 92 -17.56 3.62 3.91
N ARG A 93 -17.39 4.29 2.77
CA ARG A 93 -17.74 3.79 1.45
C ARG A 93 -16.50 3.34 0.67
N THR A 94 -16.68 2.32 -0.15
CA THR A 94 -15.65 1.83 -1.07
C THR A 94 -15.82 2.50 -2.43
N MET A 95 -14.76 2.53 -3.25
CA MET A 95 -14.81 3.06 -4.62
C MET A 95 -15.89 2.37 -5.46
N LYS A 96 -16.07 1.06 -5.27
CA LYS A 96 -17.17 0.31 -5.89
C LYS A 96 -18.52 0.76 -5.34
N GLY A 97 -18.68 0.83 -4.02
CA GLY A 97 -19.93 1.25 -3.39
C GLY A 97 -20.37 2.67 -3.77
N MET A 98 -19.42 3.61 -3.90
CA MET A 98 -19.71 4.96 -4.40
C MET A 98 -20.21 4.94 -5.84
N ARG A 99 -19.61 4.10 -6.69
CA ARG A 99 -20.05 3.92 -8.08
C ARG A 99 -21.43 3.29 -8.17
N ASP A 100 -21.73 2.31 -7.33
CA ASP A 100 -23.05 1.68 -7.29
C ASP A 100 -24.13 2.71 -6.93
N VAL A 101 -23.89 3.56 -5.92
CA VAL A 101 -24.79 4.67 -5.57
C VAL A 101 -24.91 5.69 -6.71
N PHE A 102 -23.79 6.08 -7.30
CA PHE A 102 -23.78 7.02 -8.42
C PHE A 102 -24.51 6.48 -9.66
N ASN A 103 -24.47 5.18 -9.94
CA ASN A 103 -25.12 4.67 -11.15
C ASN A 103 -26.66 4.64 -11.04
N VAL A 104 -27.21 4.63 -9.82
CA VAL A 104 -28.66 4.52 -9.58
C VAL A 104 -29.30 5.79 -9.04
N HIS A 105 -28.52 6.83 -8.74
CA HIS A 105 -29.07 8.06 -8.19
C HIS A 105 -30.01 8.78 -9.16
N GLN A 106 -31.00 9.47 -8.60
CA GLN A 106 -31.97 10.29 -9.33
C GLN A 106 -31.97 11.71 -8.75
N HIS A 107 -32.40 12.68 -9.57
CA HIS A 107 -32.49 14.09 -9.18
C HIS A 107 -33.94 14.57 -9.20
N PRO A 108 -34.45 15.13 -8.08
CA PRO A 108 -35.74 15.81 -8.10
C PRO A 108 -35.61 17.17 -8.82
N VAL A 109 -36.31 17.34 -9.94
CA VAL A 109 -36.36 18.60 -10.69
C VAL A 109 -37.58 19.40 -10.25
N LYS A 110 -37.34 20.58 -9.66
CA LYS A 110 -38.38 21.47 -9.10
C LYS A 110 -38.70 22.60 -10.10
N ASN A 111 -39.87 23.24 -9.93
CA ASN A 111 -40.31 24.43 -10.67
C ASN A 111 -40.47 24.23 -12.19
N VAL A 112 -40.92 23.05 -12.62
CA VAL A 112 -41.24 22.75 -14.03
C VAL A 112 -42.75 22.64 -14.21
N GLN A 113 -43.24 22.99 -15.41
CA GLN A 113 -44.63 22.70 -15.78
C GLN A 113 -44.78 21.19 -16.00
N SER A 114 -45.79 20.58 -15.39
CA SER A 114 -46.07 19.15 -15.57
C SER A 114 -46.58 18.83 -16.98
N GLY A 115 -46.32 17.62 -17.47
CA GLY A 115 -46.71 17.19 -18.81
C GLY A 115 -46.41 15.71 -19.06
N GLY A 116 -46.78 15.20 -20.24
CA GLY A 116 -46.60 13.79 -20.62
C GLY A 116 -45.29 13.46 -21.35
N SER A 117 -44.49 14.47 -21.68
CA SER A 117 -43.22 14.28 -22.41
C SER A 117 -42.11 13.80 -21.48
N THR A 118 -41.23 12.93 -21.99
CA THR A 118 -39.98 12.54 -21.33
C THR A 118 -38.81 13.16 -22.08
N VAL A 119 -37.89 13.79 -21.35
CA VAL A 119 -36.68 14.41 -21.89
C VAL A 119 -35.47 13.95 -21.07
N THR A 120 -34.29 13.95 -21.69
CA THR A 120 -33.03 13.59 -21.05
C THR A 120 -32.20 14.85 -20.85
N SER A 121 -31.58 15.01 -19.68
CA SER A 121 -30.69 16.14 -19.44
C SER A 121 -29.41 15.99 -20.27
N ASP A 122 -28.78 17.11 -20.57
CA ASP A 122 -27.41 17.10 -21.05
C ASP A 122 -26.45 16.60 -19.96
N LYS A 123 -25.20 16.32 -20.37
CA LYS A 123 -24.10 16.09 -19.42
C LYS A 123 -23.88 17.34 -18.55
N PRO A 124 -23.42 17.21 -17.29
CA PRO A 124 -23.03 18.37 -16.50
C PRO A 124 -22.02 19.24 -17.25
N GLU A 125 -22.24 20.55 -17.24
CA GLU A 125 -21.27 21.50 -17.77
C GLU A 125 -20.01 21.51 -16.89
N VAL A 126 -18.83 21.65 -17.50
CA VAL A 126 -17.60 21.87 -16.74
C VAL A 126 -17.72 23.26 -16.11
N PRO A 127 -17.51 23.43 -14.79
CA PRO A 127 -17.44 24.76 -14.22
C PRO A 127 -16.39 25.59 -14.97
N GLN A 128 -16.79 26.76 -15.47
CA GLN A 128 -15.86 27.80 -15.96
C GLN A 128 -14.98 28.28 -14.79
#